data_AF-A0A1Q3Z2A6-F1
#
_entry.id   AF-A0A1Q3Z2A6-F1
#
_cell.length_a   1.000
_cell.length_b   1.000
_cell.length_c   1.000
_cell.angle_alpha   90.00
_cell.angle_beta   90.00
_cell.angle_gamma   90.00
#
_symmetry.space_group_name_H-M   'P 1'
#
loop_
_entity.id
_entity.type
_entity.pdbx_description
1 polymer ?
#
loop_
_entity_poly.entity_id
_entity_poly.type
_entity_poly.pdbx_seq_one_letter_code
_entity_poly.pdbx_strand_id
1 'polypeptide(L)'
;MWMLHRGSRMSTEADKERLKLTANLLNALASGTILSALIAPYVAIGLGNLPANASPVNLLGLSTFGLALGVVLHLVARRQFNGLDRL
;
A
#
# COMPACT_ATOMS: atom_id res chain seq x y z
N MET A 1 38.38 -23.40 17.19
CA MET A 1 37.04 -23.50 17.81
C MET A 1 36.13 -22.50 17.11
N TRP A 2 35.14 -23.03 16.38
CA TRP A 2 34.04 -22.33 15.71
C TRP A 2 34.36 -21.34 14.57
N MET A 3 34.64 -21.93 13.39
CA MET A 3 34.15 -21.41 12.11
C MET A 3 32.62 -21.40 12.14
N LEU A 4 32.02 -20.23 12.31
CA LEU A 4 30.60 -20.04 12.01
C LEU A 4 30.45 -19.87 10.50
N HIS A 5 30.00 -20.97 9.90
CA HIS A 5 29.41 -21.06 8.56
C HIS A 5 28.24 -20.09 8.48
N ARG A 6 28.53 -18.81 8.26
CA ARG A 6 27.53 -17.79 7.99
C ARG A 6 27.03 -18.08 6.58
N GLY A 7 26.03 -18.95 6.50
CA GLY A 7 25.24 -19.15 5.29
C GLY A 7 24.62 -17.82 4.91
N SER A 8 25.38 -17.03 4.15
CA SER A 8 24.90 -15.94 3.34
C SER A 8 23.82 -16.53 2.46
N ARG A 9 22.56 -16.37 2.86
CA ARG A 9 21.40 -16.70 2.05
C ARG A 9 21.53 -15.89 0.77
N MET A 10 22.16 -16.46 -0.24
CA MET A 10 22.00 -16.05 -1.63
C MET A 10 20.52 -16.24 -1.92
N SER A 11 19.73 -15.18 -1.72
CA SER A 11 18.40 -15.12 -2.31
C SER A 11 18.60 -15.32 -3.80
N THR A 12 18.04 -16.41 -4.33
CA THR A 12 18.18 -16.73 -5.75
C THR A 12 17.65 -15.55 -6.57
N GLU A 13 18.11 -15.39 -7.82
CA GLU A 13 17.59 -14.31 -8.69
C GLU A 13 16.05 -14.31 -8.74
N ALA A 14 15.45 -15.51 -8.66
CA ALA A 14 14.01 -15.70 -8.54
C ALA A 14 13.39 -15.10 -7.26
N ASP A 15 14.08 -15.15 -6.11
CA ASP A 15 13.59 -14.56 -4.85
C ASP A 15 13.62 -13.03 -4.90
N LYS A 16 14.66 -12.44 -5.51
CA LYS A 16 14.75 -11.00 -5.73
C LYS A 16 13.66 -10.51 -6.70
N GLU A 17 13.43 -11.27 -7.77
CA GLU A 17 12.38 -10.96 -8.75
C GLU A 17 10.98 -11.03 -8.13
N ARG A 18 10.70 -12.04 -7.31
CA ARG A 18 9.45 -12.14 -6.54
C ARG A 18 9.25 -10.95 -5.59
N LEU A 19 10.30 -10.53 -4.90
CA LEU A 19 10.24 -9.36 -4.01
C LEU A 19 9.96 -8.07 -4.79
N LYS A 20 10.61 -7.87 -5.95
CA LYS A 20 10.33 -6.73 -6.84
C LYS A 20 8.87 -6.72 -7.34
N LEU A 21 8.37 -7.87 -7.79
CA LEU A 21 6.98 -8.02 -8.24
C LEU A 21 5.98 -7.73 -7.11
N THR A 22 6.24 -8.26 -5.92
CA THR A 22 5.39 -8.04 -4.73
C THR A 22 5.38 -6.56 -4.34
N ALA A 23 6.53 -5.90 -4.35
CA ALA A 23 6.61 -4.48 -4.03
C ALA A 23 5.92 -3.60 -5.08
N ASN A 24 6.00 -3.97 -6.37
CA ASN A 24 5.26 -3.28 -7.43
C ASN A 24 3.74 -3.47 -7.29
N LEU A 25 3.29 -4.68 -6.97
CA LEU A 25 1.88 -4.98 -6.70
C LEU A 25 1.37 -4.15 -5.51
N LEU A 26 2.12 -4.12 -4.41
CA LEU A 26 1.79 -3.31 -3.23
C LEU A 26 1.71 -1.82 -3.57
N ASN A 27 2.61 -1.31 -4.41
CA ASN A 27 2.60 0.08 -4.84
C ASN A 27 1.37 0.39 -5.72
N ALA A 28 1.00 -0.51 -6.64
CA ALA A 28 -0.19 -0.36 -7.48
C ALA A 28 -1.49 -0.43 -6.67
N LEU A 29 -1.56 -1.30 -5.67
CA LEU A 29 -2.71 -1.37 -4.75
C LEU A 29 -2.80 -0.12 -3.87
N ALA A 30 -1.67 0.41 -3.40
CA ALA A 30 -1.64 1.63 -2.60
C ALA A 30 -2.14 2.83 -3.41
N SER A 31 -1.64 3.03 -4.64
CA SER A 31 -2.07 4.12 -5.51
C SER A 31 -3.54 3.98 -5.90
N GLY A 32 -4.00 2.77 -6.21
CA GLY A 32 -5.42 2.48 -6.48
C GLY A 32 -6.32 2.79 -5.27
N THR A 33 -5.88 2.45 -4.06
CA THR A 33 -6.61 2.74 -2.81
C THR A 33 -6.71 4.23 -2.54
N ILE A 34 -5.61 4.98 -2.71
CA ILE A 34 -5.60 6.45 -2.54
C ILE A 34 -6.53 7.11 -3.55
N LEU A 35 -6.47 6.69 -4.81
CA LEU A 35 -7.33 7.23 -5.86
C LEU A 35 -8.81 6.90 -5.60
N SER A 36 -9.10 5.67 -5.17
CA SER A 36 -10.46 5.25 -4.83
C SER A 36 -10.99 6.01 -3.60
N ALA A 37 -10.17 6.27 -2.58
CA ALA A 37 -10.56 7.08 -1.42
C ALA A 37 -10.91 8.53 -1.79
N LEU A 38 -10.28 9.08 -2.84
CA LEU A 38 -10.60 10.39 -3.40
C LEU A 38 -11.88 10.35 -4.25
N ILE A 39 -12.03 9.36 -5.12
CA ILE A 39 -13.11 9.33 -6.13
C ILE A 39 -14.41 8.72 -5.60
N ALA A 40 -14.33 7.70 -4.75
CA ALA A 40 -15.49 6.95 -4.25
C ALA A 40 -16.57 7.82 -3.57
N PRO A 41 -16.25 8.85 -2.78
CA PRO A 41 -17.26 9.74 -2.22
C PRO A 41 -18.06 10.48 -3.30
N TYR A 42 -17.39 10.98 -4.35
CA TYR A 42 -18.05 11.67 -5.46
C TYR A 42 -18.93 10.73 -6.28
N VAL A 43 -18.45 9.50 -6.51
CA VAL A 43 -19.23 8.46 -7.21
C VAL A 43 -20.46 8.06 -6.37
N ALA A 44 -20.30 7.92 -5.06
CA ALA A 44 -21.41 7.59 -4.15
C ALA A 44 -22.47 8.70 -4.06
N ILE A 45 -22.05 9.97 -4.15
CA ILE A 45 -22.97 11.12 -4.28
C ILE A 45 -23.70 11.06 -5.63
N GLY A 46 -22.98 10.85 -6.74
CA GLY A 46 -23.57 10.80 -8.09
C GLY A 46 -24.54 9.64 -8.29
N LEU A 47 -24.33 8.51 -7.60
CA LEU A 47 -25.22 7.34 -7.62
C LEU A 47 -26.41 7.48 -6.66
N GLY A 48 -26.50 8.53 -5.86
CA GLY A 48 -27.57 8.72 -4.87
C GLY A 48 -27.50 7.75 -3.67
N ASN A 49 -26.38 7.04 -3.49
CA ASN A 49 -26.17 6.11 -2.36
C ASN A 49 -25.86 6.84 -1.05
N LEU A 50 -25.61 8.15 -1.09
CA LEU A 50 -25.44 9.00 0.08
C LEU A 50 -26.59 10.03 0.12
N PRO A 51 -27.28 10.18 1.27
CA PRO A 51 -28.23 11.28 1.43
C PRO A 51 -27.48 12.61 1.25
N ALA A 52 -28.05 13.58 0.53
CA ALA A 52 -27.43 14.89 0.27
C ALA A 52 -27.08 15.66 1.57
N ASN A 53 -27.69 15.25 2.66
CA ASN A 53 -27.57 15.70 4.05
C ASN A 53 -26.62 14.81 4.89
N ALA A 54 -25.79 13.97 4.25
CA ALA A 54 -24.74 13.23 4.93
C ALA A 54 -23.80 14.21 5.65
N SER A 55 -23.61 13.97 6.95
CA SER A 55 -22.78 14.84 7.79
C SER A 55 -21.37 14.97 7.19
N PRO A 56 -20.86 16.20 6.95
CA PRO A 56 -19.53 16.42 6.37
C PRO A 56 -18.42 15.70 7.15
N VAL A 57 -18.62 15.50 8.45
CA VAL A 57 -17.72 14.78 9.35
C VAL A 57 -17.58 13.30 8.97
N ASN A 58 -18.66 12.64 8.54
CA ASN A 58 -18.60 11.22 8.12
C ASN A 58 -17.90 11.06 6.77
N LEU A 59 -18.11 12.01 5.85
CA LEU A 59 -17.41 12.04 4.56
C LEU A 59 -15.91 12.26 4.77
N LEU A 60 -15.54 13.23 5.60
CA LEU A 60 -14.15 13.48 5.97
C LEU A 60 -13.53 12.28 6.71
N GLY A 61 -14.27 11.61 7.59
CA GLY A 61 -13.82 10.40 8.30
C GLY A 61 -13.51 9.23 7.35
N LEU A 62 -14.40 8.96 6.39
CA LEU A 62 -14.20 7.91 5.38
C LEU A 62 -13.02 8.22 4.46
N SER A 63 -12.91 9.45 3.97
CA SER A 63 -11.80 9.87 3.11
C SER A 63 -10.46 9.87 3.85
N THR A 64 -10.42 10.33 5.11
CA THR A 64 -9.19 10.31 5.92
C THR A 64 -8.78 8.88 6.29
N PHE A 65 -9.73 7.99 6.60
CA PHE A 65 -9.44 6.58 6.83
C PHE A 65 -8.86 5.90 5.58
N GLY A 66 -9.47 6.13 4.41
CA GLY A 66 -8.98 5.61 3.12
C GLY A 66 -7.58 6.14 2.76
N LEU A 67 -7.33 7.43 2.99
CA LEU A 67 -6.00 8.03 2.81
C LEU A 67 -4.97 7.45 3.78
N ALA A 68 -5.31 7.28 5.06
CA ALA A 68 -4.42 6.69 6.05
C ALA A 68 -4.05 5.24 5.67
N LEU A 69 -5.01 4.44 5.22
CA LEU A 69 -4.78 3.09 4.71
C LEU A 69 -3.85 3.10 3.49
N GLY A 70 -4.10 3.98 2.53
CA GLY A 70 -3.27 4.15 1.34
C GLY A 70 -1.82 4.55 1.68
N VAL A 71 -1.63 5.47 2.63
CA VAL A 71 -0.31 5.89 3.10
C VAL A 71 0.43 4.75 3.80
N VAL A 72 -0.24 3.98 4.66
CA VAL A 72 0.36 2.81 5.33
C VAL A 72 0.81 1.77 4.31
N LEU A 73 -0.03 1.45 3.32
CA LEU A 73 0.32 0.54 2.22
C LEU A 73 1.52 1.05 1.41
N HIS A 74 1.56 2.35 1.11
CA HIS A 74 2.70 2.96 0.40
C HIS A 74 4.00 2.89 1.22
N LEU A 75 3.94 3.15 2.53
CA LEU A 75 5.11 3.05 3.42
C LEU A 75 5.61 1.61 3.58
N VAL A 76 4.70 0.64 3.63
CA VAL A 76 5.05 -0.79 3.67
C VAL A 76 5.73 -1.20 2.36
N ALA A 77 5.21 -0.79 1.21
CA ALA A 77 5.84 -1.03 -0.10
C ALA A 77 7.24 -0.41 -0.18
N ARG A 78 7.41 0.85 0.27
CA ARG A 78 8.71 1.52 0.36
C ARG A 78 9.68 0.81 1.29
N ARG A 79 9.22 0.31 2.43
CA ARG A 79 10.07 -0.44 3.37
C ARG A 79 10.57 -1.75 2.76
N GLN A 80 9.73 -2.45 2.00
CA GLN A 80 10.17 -3.65 1.28
C GLN A 80 11.22 -3.33 0.19
N PHE A 81 11.06 -2.21 -0.52
CA PHE A 81 12.07 -1.74 -1.49
C PHE A 81 13.39 -1.34 -0.85
N ASN A 82 13.38 -0.58 0.25
CA ASN A 82 14.61 -0.18 0.96
C ASN A 82 15.35 -1.38 1.59
N GLY A 83 14.67 -2.49 1.82
CA GLY A 83 15.31 -3.75 2.24
C GLY A 83 16.03 -4.47 1.10
N LEU A 84 15.58 -4.30 -0.15
CA LEU A 84 16.22 -4.84 -1.35
C LEU A 84 17.43 -4.01 -1.79
N ASP A 85 17.37 -2.68 -1.66
CA ASP A 85 18.43 -1.76 -2.10
C ASP A 85 19.69 -1.81 -1.21
N ARG A 86 19.61 -2.51 -0.06
CA ARG A 86 20.70 -2.69 0.90
C ARG A 86 21.41 -4.05 0.81
N LEU A 87 21.03 -4.90 -0.14
CA LEU A 87 21.63 -6.22 -0.41
C LEU A 87 22.37 -6.21 -1.75
#